data_AF-A0A355IWE3-F1
#
_entry.id   AF-A0A355IWE3-F1
#
_cell.length_a   1.000
_cell.length_b   1.000
_cell.length_c   1.000
_cell.angle_alpha   90.00
_cell.angle_beta   90.00
_cell.angle_gamma   90.00
#
_symmetry.space_group_name_H-M   'P 1'
#
loop_
_entity.id
_entity.type
_entity.pdbx_description
1 polymer ?
#
loop_
_entity_poly.entity_id
_entity_poly.type
_entity_poly.pdbx_seq_one_letter_code
_entity_poly.pdbx_strand_id
1 'polypeptide(L)'
;MSRSHLSYIFLTIIAVAALSCSPFRSVTIENQYPAKIQIPEEIQSLTLMNRSMSGEFINFNEDSLQRYFYRKEFNVNTNVLDSMASDTCLQAIGELIYESGRFDVVIPVERNIPKDSKYYIIEQPLDWDYVGEVCKTYNTDALLVMEKYVNRVNTRFQAEVDHILPDGSANYSYFYASFDVIYNSFFRIYYPEKKEIVGQFFISDTIFWENGDVDQRTLFKNLGSIKKGLIATGIKVALDLDGYISPSWVPDERGIFIIDKKNKTEQKLIDASDWAQLAEYWQPLTESKNRSVRSKAEFNMALASELDGRVDDAIVWAAKSYQSSFRNQTDIYIKKLKERKAKLLRLEQTKAEEK
;
A
#
# COMPACT_ATOMS: atom_id res chain seq x y z
N MET A 1 -32.28 -1.06 48.22
CA MET A 1 -31.00 -1.77 48.52
C MET A 1 -30.42 -1.20 49.80
N SER A 2 -30.14 -2.04 50.80
CA SER A 2 -29.50 -1.58 52.04
C SER A 2 -28.11 -0.99 51.74
N ARG A 3 -27.66 -0.04 52.56
CA ARG A 3 -26.32 0.57 52.46
C ARG A 3 -25.19 -0.46 52.40
N SER A 4 -25.37 -1.65 52.98
CA SER A 4 -24.41 -2.75 52.90
C SER A 4 -24.26 -3.31 51.49
N HIS A 5 -25.34 -3.48 50.72
CA HIS A 5 -25.27 -4.00 49.35
C HIS A 5 -24.60 -3.04 48.36
N LEU A 6 -24.77 -1.72 48.51
CA LEU A 6 -24.02 -0.74 47.71
C LEU A 6 -22.52 -0.78 48.01
N SER A 7 -22.14 -1.00 49.27
CA SER A 7 -20.74 -1.08 49.68
C SER A 7 -20.05 -2.32 49.10
N TYR A 8 -20.72 -3.48 49.10
CA TYR A 8 -20.20 -4.70 48.50
C TYR A 8 -20.04 -4.58 46.98
N ILE A 9 -21.00 -3.95 46.28
CA ILE A 9 -20.93 -3.69 44.84
C ILE A 9 -19.76 -2.74 44.52
N PHE A 10 -19.57 -1.70 45.32
CA PHE A 10 -18.45 -0.75 45.14
C PHE A 10 -17.09 -1.43 45.35
N LEU A 11 -16.97 -2.32 46.35
CA LEU A 11 -15.78 -3.14 46.58
C LEU A 11 -15.53 -4.14 45.45
N THR A 12 -16.57 -4.72 44.84
CA THR A 12 -16.41 -5.61 43.68
C THR A 12 -15.99 -4.83 42.44
N ILE A 13 -16.52 -3.63 42.21
CA ILE A 13 -16.13 -2.76 41.09
C ILE A 13 -14.65 -2.32 41.24
N ILE A 14 -14.20 -1.97 42.45
CA ILE A 14 -12.78 -1.65 42.71
C ILE A 14 -11.88 -2.88 42.49
N ALA A 15 -12.31 -4.06 42.92
CA ALA A 15 -11.56 -5.30 42.70
C ALA A 15 -11.46 -5.68 41.22
N VAL A 16 -12.51 -5.45 40.43
CA VAL A 16 -12.52 -5.67 38.97
C VAL A 16 -11.68 -4.61 38.24
N ALA A 17 -11.72 -3.34 38.68
CA ALA A 17 -10.91 -2.27 38.09
C ALA A 17 -9.40 -2.48 38.30
N ALA A 18 -8.98 -3.10 39.41
CA ALA A 18 -7.57 -3.41 39.69
C ALA A 18 -6.98 -4.50 38.77
N LEU A 19 -7.82 -5.28 38.07
CA LEU A 19 -7.37 -6.35 37.16
C LEU A 19 -7.05 -5.86 35.73
N SER A 20 -7.38 -4.61 35.40
CA SER A 20 -7.25 -4.08 34.01
C SER A 20 -5.83 -3.65 33.60
N CYS A 21 -4.81 -3.86 34.43
CA CYS A 21 -3.44 -3.43 34.12
C CYS A 21 -2.62 -4.53 33.46
N SER A 22 -2.89 -4.85 32.19
CA SER A 22 -1.97 -5.68 31.43
C SER A 22 -0.62 -4.96 31.28
N PRO A 23 0.53 -5.64 31.55
CA PRO A 23 1.85 -5.11 31.25
C PRO A 23 2.24 -5.32 29.77
N PHE A 24 1.40 -5.97 28.97
CA PHE A 24 1.67 -6.26 27.57
C PHE A 24 1.14 -5.14 26.67
N ARG A 25 2.00 -4.56 25.83
CA ARG A 25 1.71 -3.50 24.86
C ARG A 25 2.06 -4.02 23.46
N SER A 26 1.37 -3.50 22.44
CA SER A 26 1.78 -3.70 21.04
C SER A 26 2.66 -2.54 20.59
N VAL A 27 3.75 -2.85 19.89
CA VAL A 27 4.63 -1.88 19.24
C VAL A 27 4.66 -2.19 17.75
N THR A 28 4.52 -1.15 16.93
CA THR A 28 4.61 -1.26 15.48
C THR A 28 6.07 -1.32 15.09
N ILE A 29 6.44 -2.34 14.33
CA ILE A 29 7.75 -2.45 13.69
C ILE A 29 7.54 -2.42 12.18
N GLU A 30 8.48 -1.83 11.46
CA GLU A 30 8.48 -1.85 10.00
C GLU A 30 9.29 -3.05 9.53
N ASN A 31 8.63 -4.04 8.92
CA ASN A 31 9.32 -5.14 8.26
C ASN A 31 9.27 -4.92 6.75
N GLN A 32 10.41 -5.10 6.09
CA GLN A 32 10.44 -5.23 4.64
C GLN A 32 9.83 -6.57 4.23
N TYR A 33 8.78 -6.52 3.44
CA TYR A 33 8.29 -7.66 2.71
C TYR A 33 8.80 -7.59 1.26
N PRO A 34 9.28 -8.72 0.71
CA PRO A 34 9.70 -8.76 -0.68
C PRO A 34 8.53 -8.42 -1.60
N ALA A 35 8.85 -7.91 -2.79
CA ALA A 35 7.87 -7.67 -3.85
C ALA A 35 7.04 -8.93 -4.11
N LYS A 36 5.75 -8.75 -4.46
CA LYS A 36 4.85 -9.88 -4.77
C LYS A 36 5.36 -10.69 -5.95
N ILE A 37 5.98 -10.02 -6.92
CA ILE A 37 6.66 -10.62 -8.06
C ILE A 37 8.14 -10.30 -7.94
N GLN A 38 8.97 -11.33 -7.96
CA GLN A 38 10.42 -11.19 -7.89
C GLN A 38 10.95 -10.86 -9.28
N ILE A 39 11.32 -9.61 -9.48
CA ILE A 39 12.13 -9.19 -10.63
C ILE A 39 13.59 -9.58 -10.33
N PRO A 40 14.30 -10.22 -11.29
CA PRO A 40 15.70 -10.67 -11.10
C PRO A 40 16.60 -9.60 -10.46
N GLU A 41 17.49 -10.01 -9.54
CA GLU A 41 18.38 -9.10 -8.80
C GLU A 41 19.37 -8.39 -9.74
N GLU A 42 19.63 -8.95 -10.92
CA GLU A 42 20.48 -8.37 -11.97
C GLU A 42 19.85 -7.12 -12.60
N ILE A 43 18.52 -6.97 -12.54
CA ILE A 43 17.83 -5.78 -13.03
C ILE A 43 17.82 -4.75 -11.91
N GLN A 44 18.67 -3.73 -12.01
CA GLN A 44 18.80 -2.64 -11.02
C GLN A 44 18.30 -1.30 -11.56
N SER A 45 18.09 -1.20 -12.88
CA SER A 45 17.67 0.03 -13.53
C SER A 45 16.64 -0.20 -14.63
N LEU A 46 15.68 0.72 -14.75
CA LEU A 46 14.56 0.65 -15.68
C LEU A 46 14.44 1.90 -16.53
N THR A 47 14.35 1.72 -17.85
CA THR A 47 13.77 2.76 -18.73
C THR A 47 12.26 2.59 -18.77
N LEU A 48 11.52 3.70 -18.63
CA LEU A 48 10.06 3.72 -18.64
C LEU A 48 9.55 4.36 -19.94
N MET A 49 8.77 3.60 -20.70
CA MET A 49 8.15 4.06 -21.95
C MET A 49 6.65 3.80 -22.00
N ASN A 50 5.97 4.46 -22.92
CA ASN A 50 4.54 4.40 -23.11
C ASN A 50 4.19 4.01 -24.54
N ARG A 51 3.64 2.81 -24.74
CA ARG A 51 3.05 2.34 -26.00
C ARG A 51 1.52 2.31 -25.94
N SER A 52 0.91 2.89 -24.91
CA SER A 52 -0.56 2.91 -24.78
C SER A 52 -1.22 3.98 -25.64
N MET A 53 -0.49 5.06 -25.97
CA MET A 53 -1.03 6.20 -26.72
C MET A 53 -1.27 5.83 -28.18
N SER A 54 -2.54 5.77 -28.57
CA SER A 54 -2.98 5.74 -29.97
C SER A 54 -3.41 7.14 -30.43
N GLY A 55 -3.69 7.31 -31.73
CA GLY A 55 -4.24 8.57 -32.27
C GLY A 55 -5.60 9.00 -31.69
N GLU A 56 -6.22 8.18 -30.83
CA GLU A 56 -7.49 8.48 -30.15
C GLU A 56 -7.29 9.21 -28.80
N PHE A 57 -6.04 9.31 -28.31
CA PHE A 57 -5.72 10.02 -27.08
C PHE A 57 -5.68 11.53 -27.28
N ILE A 58 -6.27 12.26 -26.35
CA ILE A 58 -6.31 13.73 -26.36
C ILE A 58 -5.90 14.23 -24.98
N ASN A 59 -5.23 15.38 -24.90
CA ASN A 59 -5.11 16.09 -23.63
C ASN A 59 -6.38 16.91 -23.42
N PHE A 60 -7.35 16.37 -22.69
CA PHE A 60 -8.61 17.08 -22.48
C PHE A 60 -8.40 18.28 -21.56
N ASN A 61 -8.84 19.46 -22.01
CA ASN A 61 -9.02 20.60 -21.12
C ASN A 61 -10.17 20.30 -20.12
N GLU A 62 -9.95 20.63 -18.84
CA GLU A 62 -10.87 20.31 -17.74
C GLU A 62 -12.30 20.84 -18.00
N ASP A 63 -12.44 22.13 -18.34
CA ASP A 63 -13.74 22.75 -18.59
C ASP A 63 -14.44 22.18 -19.82
N SER A 64 -13.67 21.91 -20.88
CA SER A 64 -14.21 21.35 -22.12
C SER A 64 -14.75 19.94 -21.91
N LEU A 65 -14.02 19.10 -21.16
CA LEU A 65 -14.45 17.76 -20.81
C LEU A 65 -15.67 17.79 -19.87
N GLN A 66 -15.64 18.63 -18.84
CA GLN A 66 -16.76 18.77 -17.92
C GLN A 66 -18.03 19.23 -18.65
N ARG A 67 -17.89 20.17 -19.59
CA ARG A 67 -19.00 20.64 -20.44
C ARG A 67 -19.55 19.55 -21.34
N TYR A 68 -18.72 18.64 -21.85
CA TYR A 68 -19.18 17.48 -22.63
C TYR A 68 -20.14 16.61 -21.81
N PHE A 69 -19.75 16.23 -20.58
CA PHE A 69 -20.60 15.43 -19.70
C PHE A 69 -21.87 16.19 -19.27
N TYR A 70 -21.74 17.47 -18.95
CA TYR A 70 -22.89 18.32 -18.62
C TYR A 70 -23.93 18.40 -19.74
N ARG A 71 -23.50 18.58 -21.00
CA ARG A 71 -24.38 18.61 -22.19
C ARG A 71 -25.10 17.29 -22.45
N LYS A 72 -24.61 16.21 -21.86
CA LYS A 72 -25.21 14.87 -21.92
C LYS A 72 -25.94 14.53 -20.62
N GLU A 73 -26.39 15.57 -19.91
CA GLU A 73 -27.19 15.45 -18.68
C GLU A 73 -26.47 14.69 -17.56
N PHE A 74 -25.13 14.59 -17.65
CA PHE A 74 -24.29 13.86 -16.71
C PHE A 74 -24.75 12.40 -16.48
N ASN A 75 -25.36 11.78 -17.49
CA ASN A 75 -25.82 10.39 -17.48
C ASN A 75 -25.21 9.62 -18.66
N VAL A 76 -23.88 9.48 -18.66
CA VAL A 76 -23.10 8.94 -19.77
C VAL A 76 -22.22 7.79 -19.32
N ASN A 77 -22.07 6.81 -20.20
CA ASN A 77 -21.06 5.77 -20.10
C ASN A 77 -20.17 5.84 -21.34
N THR A 78 -18.91 6.22 -21.18
CA THR A 78 -17.98 6.37 -22.32
C THR A 78 -16.53 6.13 -21.91
N ASN A 79 -15.72 5.67 -22.86
CA ASN A 79 -14.26 5.69 -22.69
C ASN A 79 -13.74 7.12 -22.84
N VAL A 80 -12.77 7.50 -22.00
CA VAL A 80 -12.08 8.79 -22.06
C VAL A 80 -10.58 8.53 -22.05
N LEU A 81 -9.95 8.73 -23.20
CA LEU A 81 -8.53 8.46 -23.43
C LEU A 81 -7.72 9.74 -23.22
N ASP A 82 -7.35 9.99 -21.96
CA ASP A 82 -6.64 11.21 -21.58
C ASP A 82 -5.12 11.00 -21.55
N SER A 83 -4.41 11.72 -22.41
CA SER A 83 -2.94 11.62 -22.52
C SER A 83 -2.22 12.09 -21.27
N MET A 84 -2.75 13.11 -20.57
CA MET A 84 -2.15 13.61 -19.34
C MET A 84 -2.28 12.60 -18.21
N ALA A 85 -3.44 11.93 -18.07
CA ALA A 85 -3.60 10.85 -17.09
C ALA A 85 -2.64 9.67 -17.33
N SER A 86 -2.45 9.29 -18.59
CA SER A 86 -1.46 8.30 -19.00
C SER A 86 -0.03 8.75 -18.66
N ASP A 87 0.31 10.01 -18.94
CA ASP A 87 1.61 10.57 -18.61
C ASP A 87 1.87 10.64 -17.10
N THR A 88 0.88 11.10 -16.32
CA THR A 88 0.93 11.12 -14.86
C THR A 88 1.15 9.72 -14.30
N CYS A 89 0.53 8.69 -14.89
CA CYS A 89 0.76 7.31 -14.49
C CYS A 89 2.25 6.94 -14.62
N LEU A 90 2.85 7.20 -15.78
CA LEU A 90 4.25 6.83 -16.03
C LEU A 90 5.22 7.60 -15.11
N GLN A 91 4.96 8.89 -14.87
CA GLN A 91 5.73 9.70 -13.94
C GLN A 91 5.63 9.19 -12.50
N ALA A 92 4.40 8.93 -12.02
CA ALA A 92 4.16 8.43 -10.67
C ALA A 92 4.78 7.04 -10.46
N ILE A 93 4.74 6.15 -11.47
CA ILE A 93 5.41 4.84 -11.42
C ILE A 93 6.91 5.05 -11.21
N GLY A 94 7.54 5.94 -11.99
CA GLY A 94 8.98 6.15 -11.88
C GLY A 94 9.40 6.72 -10.54
N GLU A 95 8.63 7.65 -9.98
CA GLU A 95 8.89 8.21 -8.65
C GLU A 95 8.74 7.16 -7.54
N LEU A 96 7.62 6.42 -7.51
CA LEU A 96 7.36 5.39 -6.50
C LEU A 96 8.42 4.28 -6.49
N ILE A 97 8.75 3.76 -7.68
CA ILE A 97 9.71 2.67 -7.80
C ILE A 97 11.12 3.13 -7.43
N TYR A 98 11.48 4.36 -7.79
CA TYR A 98 12.76 4.96 -7.38
C TYR A 98 12.82 5.15 -5.86
N GLU A 99 11.76 5.70 -5.26
CA GLU A 99 11.66 5.90 -3.80
C GLU A 99 11.70 4.58 -3.01
N SER A 100 11.26 3.47 -3.61
CA SER A 100 11.40 2.14 -2.99
C SER A 100 12.86 1.71 -2.77
N GLY A 101 13.81 2.36 -3.47
CA GLY A 101 15.24 2.03 -3.46
C GLY A 101 15.59 0.75 -4.21
N ARG A 102 14.62 0.10 -4.87
CA ARG A 102 14.84 -1.15 -5.61
C ARG A 102 15.40 -0.93 -7.02
N PHE A 103 15.06 0.17 -7.68
CA PHE A 103 15.51 0.45 -9.04
C PHE A 103 15.89 1.92 -9.26
N ASP A 104 16.93 2.14 -10.05
CA ASP A 104 17.15 3.42 -10.71
C ASP A 104 16.22 3.55 -11.92
N VAL A 105 15.70 4.75 -12.18
CA VAL A 105 14.66 4.95 -13.20
C VAL A 105 15.02 6.07 -14.17
N VAL A 106 14.83 5.81 -15.46
CA VAL A 106 14.93 6.82 -16.52
C VAL A 106 13.60 6.94 -17.26
N ILE A 107 13.02 8.14 -17.28
CA ILE A 107 11.84 8.47 -18.09
C ILE A 107 12.28 9.45 -19.21
N PRO A 108 12.38 9.00 -20.47
CA PRO A 108 12.76 9.87 -21.57
C PRO A 108 11.76 11.00 -21.84
N VAL A 109 12.23 12.07 -22.49
CA VAL A 109 11.33 13.11 -23.02
C VAL A 109 10.47 12.53 -24.14
N GLU A 110 11.08 11.79 -25.07
CA GLU A 110 10.42 11.06 -26.15
C GLU A 110 10.01 9.65 -25.71
N ARG A 111 9.24 9.56 -24.62
CA ARG A 111 8.81 8.28 -24.02
C ARG A 111 7.65 7.59 -24.71
N ASN A 112 6.98 8.26 -25.65
CA ASN A 112 5.80 7.71 -26.32
C ASN A 112 6.22 6.95 -27.58
N ILE A 113 6.03 5.63 -27.56
CA ILE A 113 6.21 4.75 -28.70
C ILE A 113 4.94 4.86 -29.56
N PRO A 114 5.05 5.29 -30.83
CA PRO A 114 3.89 5.40 -31.71
C PRO A 114 3.15 4.06 -31.85
N LYS A 115 1.83 4.12 -31.84
CA LYS A 115 0.94 2.97 -32.00
C LYS A 115 -0.21 3.31 -32.94
N ASP A 116 -0.27 2.61 -34.07
CA ASP A 116 -1.33 2.77 -35.07
C ASP A 116 -2.60 1.97 -34.72
N SER A 117 -2.45 0.94 -33.88
CA SER A 117 -3.57 0.10 -33.48
C SER A 117 -4.49 0.82 -32.48
N LYS A 118 -5.76 0.37 -32.44
CA LYS A 118 -6.79 0.93 -31.56
C LYS A 118 -6.43 0.80 -30.08
N TYR A 119 -6.91 1.75 -29.25
CA TYR A 119 -6.60 1.82 -27.82
C TYR A 119 -6.83 0.52 -27.03
N TYR A 120 -7.79 -0.32 -27.44
CA TYR A 120 -8.13 -1.56 -26.75
C TYR A 120 -7.24 -2.76 -27.12
N ILE A 121 -6.48 -2.67 -28.21
CA ILE A 121 -5.60 -3.74 -28.71
C ILE A 121 -4.30 -3.73 -27.91
N ILE A 122 -3.86 -4.91 -27.46
CA ILE A 122 -2.53 -5.12 -26.89
C ILE A 122 -1.68 -5.74 -27.99
N GLU A 123 -0.59 -5.08 -28.36
CA GLU A 123 0.28 -5.55 -29.43
C GLU A 123 1.17 -6.72 -28.98
N GLN A 124 1.75 -7.39 -29.97
CA GLN A 124 2.81 -8.35 -29.72
C GLN A 124 3.98 -7.67 -28.97
N PRO A 125 4.77 -8.45 -28.23
CA PRO A 125 5.99 -7.96 -27.61
C PRO A 125 6.83 -7.12 -28.57
N LEU A 126 7.48 -6.08 -28.05
CA LEU A 126 8.45 -5.29 -28.81
C LEU A 126 9.57 -6.20 -29.34
N ASP A 127 10.13 -5.82 -30.48
CA ASP A 127 11.29 -6.49 -31.03
C ASP A 127 12.50 -6.33 -30.09
N TRP A 128 13.27 -7.41 -29.90
CA TRP A 128 14.38 -7.43 -28.96
C TRP A 128 15.52 -6.48 -29.36
N ASP A 129 15.70 -6.21 -30.64
CA ASP A 129 16.72 -5.26 -31.10
C ASP A 129 16.33 -3.84 -30.71
N TYR A 130 15.05 -3.48 -30.83
CA TYR A 130 14.52 -2.19 -30.35
C TYR A 130 14.64 -2.05 -28.82
N VAL A 131 14.22 -3.07 -28.08
CA VAL A 131 14.36 -3.06 -26.60
C VAL A 131 15.83 -2.87 -26.20
N GLY A 132 16.73 -3.62 -26.85
CA GLY A 132 18.16 -3.52 -26.60
C GLY A 132 18.73 -2.13 -26.95
N GLU A 133 18.27 -1.50 -28.02
CA GLU A 133 18.66 -0.14 -28.40
C GLU A 133 18.22 0.90 -27.37
N VAL A 134 16.98 0.82 -26.88
CA VAL A 134 16.46 1.71 -25.85
C VAL A 134 17.26 1.58 -24.56
N CYS A 135 17.45 0.35 -24.07
CA CYS A 135 18.21 0.09 -22.84
C CYS A 135 19.66 0.56 -22.95
N LYS A 136 20.31 0.38 -24.12
CA LYS A 136 21.67 0.90 -24.37
C LYS A 136 21.71 2.43 -24.40
N THR A 137 20.75 3.06 -25.07
CA THR A 137 20.68 4.53 -25.21
C THR A 137 20.58 5.21 -23.84
N TYR A 138 19.79 4.65 -22.94
CA TYR A 138 19.55 5.22 -21.61
C TYR A 138 20.39 4.58 -20.49
N ASN A 139 21.27 3.63 -20.84
CA ASN A 139 22.13 2.89 -19.91
C ASN A 139 21.34 2.27 -18.74
N THR A 140 20.36 1.42 -19.08
CA THR A 140 19.52 0.71 -18.11
C THR A 140 19.47 -0.79 -18.42
N ASP A 141 19.15 -1.60 -17.41
CA ASP A 141 19.16 -3.06 -17.52
C ASP A 141 17.91 -3.61 -18.21
N ALA A 142 16.75 -2.98 -17.98
CA ALA A 142 15.47 -3.42 -18.52
C ALA A 142 14.55 -2.26 -18.93
N LEU A 143 13.52 -2.59 -19.71
CA LEU A 143 12.54 -1.65 -20.24
C LEU A 143 11.15 -1.98 -19.68
N LEU A 144 10.54 -1.05 -18.95
CA LEU A 144 9.15 -1.12 -18.50
C LEU A 144 8.28 -0.32 -19.46
N VAL A 145 7.31 -0.98 -20.08
CA VAL A 145 6.40 -0.37 -21.07
C VAL A 145 4.97 -0.41 -20.59
N MET A 146 4.32 0.75 -20.57
CA MET A 146 2.87 0.83 -20.48
C MET A 146 2.26 0.53 -21.85
N GLU A 147 1.75 -0.69 -22.01
CA GLU A 147 1.25 -1.25 -23.27
C GLU A 147 -0.22 -0.87 -23.54
N LYS A 148 -0.98 -0.64 -22.47
CA LYS A 148 -2.39 -0.24 -22.51
C LYS A 148 -2.71 0.62 -21.30
N TYR A 149 -3.55 1.63 -21.50
CA TYR A 149 -4.08 2.49 -20.45
C TYR A 149 -5.43 3.04 -20.91
N VAL A 150 -6.52 2.58 -20.33
CA VAL A 150 -7.88 2.91 -20.77
C VAL A 150 -8.74 3.25 -19.57
N ASN A 151 -9.35 4.42 -19.59
CA ASN A 151 -10.32 4.84 -18.59
C ASN A 151 -11.73 4.81 -19.19
N ARG A 152 -12.65 4.15 -18.49
CA ARG A 152 -14.09 4.18 -18.77
C ARG A 152 -14.78 4.99 -17.68
N VAL A 153 -15.47 6.05 -18.08
CA VAL A 153 -16.17 6.95 -17.18
C VAL A 153 -17.66 6.65 -17.24
N ASN A 154 -18.25 6.38 -16.08
CA ASN A 154 -19.69 6.29 -15.91
C ASN A 154 -20.14 7.47 -15.05
N THR A 155 -21.11 8.24 -15.49
CA THR A 155 -21.68 9.35 -14.73
C THR A 155 -23.17 9.11 -14.48
N ARG A 156 -23.64 9.57 -13.33
CA ARG A 156 -25.04 9.51 -12.93
C ARG A 156 -25.45 10.84 -12.31
N PHE A 157 -26.61 11.34 -12.70
CA PHE A 157 -27.26 12.49 -12.09
C PHE A 157 -28.73 12.18 -11.79
N GLN A 158 -29.16 12.51 -10.59
CA GLN A 158 -30.51 12.33 -10.08
C GLN A 158 -30.98 13.61 -9.42
N ALA A 159 -32.24 13.97 -9.65
CA ALA A 159 -32.90 15.11 -9.03
C ALA A 159 -34.18 14.61 -8.37
N GLU A 160 -34.29 14.80 -7.06
CA GLU A 160 -35.47 14.44 -6.28
C GLU A 160 -36.51 15.56 -6.39
N VAL A 161 -37.71 15.19 -6.83
CA VAL A 161 -38.84 16.11 -7.00
C VAL A 161 -39.66 16.08 -5.72
N ASP A 162 -39.80 17.24 -5.07
CA ASP A 162 -40.65 17.42 -3.90
C ASP A 162 -42.12 17.50 -4.31
N HIS A 163 -42.44 18.45 -5.19
CA HIS A 163 -43.77 18.63 -5.74
C HIS A 163 -43.73 19.31 -7.11
N ILE A 164 -44.83 19.18 -7.87
CA ILE A 164 -45.01 19.85 -9.16
C ILE A 164 -45.75 21.16 -8.91
N LEU A 165 -45.20 22.27 -9.41
CA LEU A 165 -45.78 23.59 -9.35
C LEU A 165 -47.00 23.69 -10.29
N PRO A 166 -47.95 24.61 -10.05
CA PRO A 166 -49.15 24.75 -10.87
C PRO A 166 -48.90 25.06 -12.35
N ASP A 167 -47.71 25.57 -12.68
CA ASP A 167 -47.26 25.84 -14.06
C ASP A 167 -46.68 24.59 -14.76
N GLY A 168 -46.65 23.45 -14.08
CA GLY A 168 -46.11 22.19 -14.57
C GLY A 168 -44.60 22.03 -14.36
N SER A 169 -43.91 23.01 -13.77
CA SER A 169 -42.49 22.88 -13.42
C SER A 169 -42.28 22.06 -12.14
N ALA A 170 -41.17 21.34 -12.04
CA ALA A 170 -40.84 20.54 -10.85
C ALA A 170 -40.07 21.39 -9.84
N ASN A 171 -40.51 21.37 -8.57
CA ASN A 171 -39.72 21.87 -7.46
C ASN A 171 -38.82 20.74 -6.95
N TYR A 172 -37.50 20.96 -6.95
CA TYR A 172 -36.52 19.96 -6.55
C TYR A 172 -36.11 20.16 -5.09
N SER A 173 -36.13 19.10 -4.29
CA SER A 173 -35.67 19.12 -2.90
C SER A 173 -34.19 18.81 -2.78
N TYR A 174 -33.67 17.95 -3.65
CA TYR A 174 -32.32 17.41 -3.52
C TYR A 174 -31.76 16.97 -4.87
N PHE A 175 -30.46 17.17 -5.08
CA PHE A 175 -29.72 16.69 -6.24
C PHE A 175 -28.62 15.75 -5.78
N TYR A 176 -28.42 14.66 -6.51
CA TYR A 176 -27.33 13.73 -6.32
C TYR A 176 -26.61 13.50 -7.64
N ALA A 177 -25.27 13.49 -7.59
CA ALA A 177 -24.44 13.16 -8.73
C ALA A 177 -23.31 12.24 -8.31
N SER A 178 -22.96 11.31 -9.18
CA SER A 178 -21.78 10.49 -9.02
C SER A 178 -21.10 10.23 -10.35
N PHE A 179 -19.81 9.96 -10.29
CA PHE A 179 -19.11 9.35 -11.40
C PHE A 179 -18.10 8.34 -10.89
N ASP A 180 -17.90 7.28 -11.66
CA ASP A 180 -16.86 6.30 -11.44
C ASP A 180 -15.99 6.19 -12.69
N VAL A 181 -14.71 5.92 -12.44
CA VAL A 181 -13.71 5.73 -13.49
C VAL A 181 -13.12 4.34 -13.31
N ILE A 182 -13.48 3.46 -14.23
CA ILE A 182 -12.93 2.10 -14.34
C ILE A 182 -11.68 2.20 -15.20
N TYR A 183 -10.51 1.99 -14.60
CA TYR A 183 -9.24 2.01 -15.31
C TYR A 183 -8.79 0.60 -15.64
N ASN A 184 -8.19 0.44 -16.83
CA ASN A 184 -7.67 -0.83 -17.34
C ASN A 184 -6.30 -0.57 -17.97
N SER A 185 -5.26 -1.08 -17.32
CA SER A 185 -3.88 -0.87 -17.72
C SER A 185 -3.14 -2.19 -17.87
N PHE A 186 -2.18 -2.21 -18.79
CA PHE A 186 -1.32 -3.37 -19.01
C PHE A 186 0.12 -2.92 -19.15
N PHE A 187 1.02 -3.60 -18.44
CA PHE A 187 2.46 -3.31 -18.43
C PHE A 187 3.27 -4.56 -18.75
N ARG A 188 4.41 -4.38 -19.41
CA ARG A 188 5.43 -5.40 -19.63
C ARG A 188 6.79 -4.90 -19.20
N ILE A 189 7.60 -5.78 -18.61
CA ILE A 189 9.02 -5.53 -18.33
C ILE A 189 9.85 -6.46 -19.21
N TYR A 190 10.69 -5.87 -20.05
CA TYR A 190 11.54 -6.55 -21.01
C TYR A 190 12.98 -6.54 -20.52
N TYR A 191 13.63 -7.70 -20.50
CA TYR A 191 15.04 -7.84 -20.15
C TYR A 191 15.84 -8.23 -21.40
N PRO A 192 16.54 -7.28 -22.06
CA PRO A 192 17.20 -7.51 -23.34
C PRO A 192 18.38 -8.49 -23.28
N GLU A 193 19.08 -8.61 -22.15
CA GLU A 193 20.24 -9.50 -22.03
C GLU A 193 19.87 -10.98 -22.18
N LYS A 194 18.79 -11.40 -21.48
CA LYS A 194 18.24 -12.75 -21.57
C LYS A 194 17.14 -12.90 -22.64
N LYS A 195 16.74 -11.80 -23.30
CA LYS A 195 15.63 -11.73 -24.27
C LYS A 195 14.34 -12.33 -23.72
N GLU A 196 13.99 -11.93 -22.50
CA GLU A 196 12.83 -12.45 -21.79
C GLU A 196 11.93 -11.33 -21.24
N ILE A 197 10.63 -11.64 -21.11
CA ILE A 197 9.66 -10.76 -20.48
C ILE A 197 9.55 -11.19 -19.02
N VAL A 198 10.22 -10.47 -18.12
CA VAL A 198 10.30 -10.81 -16.69
C VAL A 198 9.05 -10.43 -15.91
N GLY A 199 8.18 -9.59 -16.47
CA GLY A 199 6.95 -9.16 -15.80
C GLY A 199 5.85 -8.77 -16.77
N GLN A 200 4.61 -9.18 -16.45
CA GLN A 200 3.39 -8.78 -17.17
C GLN A 200 2.29 -8.49 -16.16
N PHE A 201 1.74 -7.29 -16.20
CA PHE A 201 0.82 -6.81 -15.15
C PHE A 201 -0.45 -6.28 -15.78
N PHE A 202 -1.58 -6.89 -15.44
CA PHE A 202 -2.92 -6.39 -15.76
C PHE A 202 -3.48 -5.72 -14.51
N ILE A 203 -3.70 -4.40 -14.59
CA ILE A 203 -4.19 -3.59 -13.48
C ILE A 203 -5.56 -3.05 -13.87
N SER A 204 -6.58 -3.44 -13.12
CA SER A 204 -7.94 -2.96 -13.34
C SER A 204 -8.67 -2.86 -12.02
N ASP A 205 -9.29 -1.71 -11.79
CA ASP A 205 -10.12 -1.42 -10.62
C ASP A 205 -10.89 -0.11 -10.89
N THR A 206 -11.66 0.39 -9.92
CA THR A 206 -12.58 1.52 -10.08
C THR A 206 -12.39 2.52 -8.94
N ILE A 207 -12.30 3.80 -9.28
CA ILE A 207 -12.42 4.89 -8.31
C ILE A 207 -13.72 5.65 -8.54
N PHE A 208 -14.39 6.03 -7.47
CA PHE A 208 -15.70 6.67 -7.53
C PHE A 208 -15.74 7.96 -6.72
N TRP A 209 -16.57 8.89 -7.19
CA TRP A 209 -16.89 10.14 -6.54
C TRP A 209 -18.41 10.28 -6.51
N GLU A 210 -18.93 10.73 -5.40
CA GLU A 210 -20.34 11.01 -5.24
C GLU A 210 -20.53 12.23 -4.36
N ASN A 211 -21.61 12.96 -4.62
CA ASN A 211 -21.99 14.09 -3.81
C ASN A 211 -23.49 14.36 -3.97
N GLY A 212 -24.06 15.09 -3.02
CA GLY A 212 -25.45 15.49 -3.04
C GLY A 212 -25.65 16.84 -2.35
N ASP A 213 -26.51 17.67 -2.92
CA ASP A 213 -26.78 19.02 -2.43
C ASP A 213 -28.19 19.49 -2.81
N VAL A 214 -28.72 20.48 -2.09
CA VAL A 214 -29.98 21.14 -2.43
C VAL A 214 -29.82 22.12 -3.60
N ASP A 215 -28.60 22.60 -3.86
CA ASP A 215 -28.26 23.45 -5.00
C ASP A 215 -27.35 22.71 -5.99
N GLN A 216 -27.81 22.59 -7.24
CA GLN A 216 -27.09 21.87 -8.30
C GLN A 216 -25.70 22.47 -8.58
N ARG A 217 -25.53 23.79 -8.45
CA ARG A 217 -24.20 24.42 -8.68
C ARG A 217 -23.21 24.00 -7.60
N THR A 218 -23.65 23.99 -6.34
CA THR A 218 -22.83 23.57 -5.19
C THR A 218 -22.49 22.09 -5.27
N LEU A 219 -23.45 21.24 -5.68
CA LEU A 219 -23.22 19.83 -5.97
C LEU A 219 -22.03 19.62 -6.92
N PHE A 220 -22.07 20.20 -8.12
CA PHE A 220 -21.01 19.98 -9.12
C PHE A 220 -19.68 20.65 -8.76
N LYS A 221 -19.71 21.70 -7.93
CA LYS A 221 -18.48 22.28 -7.37
C LYS A 221 -17.77 21.30 -6.42
N ASN A 222 -18.53 20.61 -5.57
CA ASN A 222 -17.99 19.73 -4.53
C ASN A 222 -17.74 18.30 -5.02
N LEU A 223 -18.41 17.84 -6.09
CA LEU A 223 -18.17 16.53 -6.70
C LEU A 223 -16.75 16.41 -7.29
N GLY A 224 -16.17 17.53 -7.74
CA GLY A 224 -14.93 17.54 -8.51
C GLY A 224 -15.16 17.31 -10.01
N SER A 225 -14.09 17.46 -10.79
CA SER A 225 -14.17 17.33 -12.25
C SER A 225 -13.74 15.95 -12.74
N ILE A 226 -14.30 15.53 -13.87
CA ILE A 226 -13.92 14.26 -14.52
C ILE A 226 -12.42 14.23 -14.84
N LYS A 227 -11.83 15.36 -15.24
CA LYS A 227 -10.40 15.46 -15.55
C LYS A 227 -9.53 15.12 -14.33
N LYS A 228 -9.85 15.66 -13.14
CA LYS A 228 -9.13 15.32 -11.91
C LYS A 228 -9.30 13.85 -11.55
N GLY A 229 -10.48 13.29 -11.77
CA GLY A 229 -10.72 11.87 -11.58
C GLY A 229 -9.86 10.99 -12.49
N LEU A 230 -9.69 11.37 -13.76
CA LEU A 230 -8.81 10.68 -14.71
C LEU A 230 -7.33 10.77 -14.29
N ILE A 231 -6.86 11.93 -13.84
CA ILE A 231 -5.49 12.08 -13.33
C ILE A 231 -5.26 11.17 -12.11
N ALA A 232 -6.25 11.08 -11.22
CA ALA A 232 -6.19 10.20 -10.07
C ALA A 232 -6.10 8.71 -10.44
N THR A 233 -6.70 8.26 -11.55
CA THR A 233 -6.50 6.87 -12.00
C THR A 233 -5.05 6.60 -12.39
N GLY A 234 -4.35 7.59 -12.97
CA GLY A 234 -2.92 7.46 -13.28
C GLY A 234 -2.08 7.15 -12.04
N ILE A 235 -2.30 7.90 -10.96
CA ILE A 235 -1.64 7.69 -9.66
C ILE A 235 -2.04 6.34 -9.06
N LYS A 236 -3.32 5.98 -9.11
CA LYS A 236 -3.80 4.71 -8.54
C LYS A 236 -3.20 3.49 -9.26
N VAL A 237 -3.13 3.52 -10.59
CA VAL A 237 -2.46 2.47 -11.37
C VAL A 237 -0.97 2.38 -11.00
N ALA A 238 -0.32 3.52 -10.77
CA ALA A 238 1.07 3.55 -10.36
C ALA A 238 1.30 2.87 -9.00
N LEU A 239 0.49 3.22 -8.00
CA LEU A 239 0.51 2.59 -6.67
C LEU A 239 0.27 1.08 -6.74
N ASP A 240 -0.67 0.64 -7.58
CA ASP A 240 -0.97 -0.78 -7.75
C ASP A 240 0.20 -1.53 -8.38
N LEU A 241 0.85 -0.94 -9.41
CA LEU A 241 2.02 -1.54 -10.06
C LEU A 241 3.21 -1.61 -9.10
N ASP A 242 3.51 -0.52 -8.42
CA ASP A 242 4.58 -0.43 -7.42
C ASP A 242 4.42 -1.53 -6.36
N GLY A 243 3.20 -1.72 -5.84
CA GLY A 243 2.88 -2.80 -4.89
C GLY A 243 3.05 -4.23 -5.43
N TYR A 244 3.32 -4.43 -6.73
CA TYR A 244 3.71 -5.73 -7.29
C TYR A 244 5.23 -5.93 -7.38
N ILE A 245 5.98 -4.88 -7.74
CA ILE A 245 7.39 -4.99 -8.15
C ILE A 245 8.37 -4.37 -7.16
N SER A 246 7.90 -3.50 -6.28
CA SER A 246 8.71 -2.86 -5.26
C SER A 246 8.55 -3.59 -3.91
N PRO A 247 9.62 -3.68 -3.09
CA PRO A 247 9.52 -4.12 -1.71
C PRO A 247 8.66 -3.14 -0.92
N SER A 248 7.85 -3.65 0.01
CA SER A 248 6.97 -2.80 0.83
C SER A 248 7.32 -2.90 2.30
N TRP A 249 7.33 -1.76 2.97
CA TRP A 249 7.38 -1.68 4.43
C TRP A 249 5.98 -1.92 4.97
N VAL A 250 5.74 -3.13 5.47
CA VAL A 250 4.46 -3.44 6.09
C VAL A 250 4.63 -3.26 7.60
N PRO A 251 3.83 -2.38 8.24
CA PRO A 251 3.80 -2.30 9.67
C PRO A 251 3.30 -3.64 10.22
N ASP A 252 4.14 -4.28 11.02
CA ASP A 252 3.82 -5.54 11.70
C ASP A 252 3.86 -5.29 13.19
N GLU A 253 2.88 -5.82 13.90
CA GLU A 253 2.78 -5.63 15.34
C GLU A 253 3.64 -6.65 16.08
N ARG A 254 4.39 -6.17 17.08
CA ARG A 254 5.09 -7.01 18.06
C ARG A 254 4.56 -6.73 19.44
N GLY A 255 4.38 -7.80 20.21
CA GLY A 255 4.15 -7.67 21.64
C GLY A 255 5.41 -7.24 22.35
N ILE A 256 5.27 -6.44 23.41
CA ILE A 256 6.34 -6.08 24.34
C ILE A 256 5.77 -6.08 25.76
N PHE A 257 6.57 -6.49 26.75
CA PHE A 257 6.19 -6.36 28.16
C PHE A 257 6.81 -5.10 28.78
N ILE A 258 5.99 -4.21 29.30
CA ILE A 258 6.43 -3.13 30.18
C ILE A 258 6.74 -3.75 31.54
N ILE A 259 8.02 -3.70 31.94
CA ILE A 259 8.47 -4.31 33.19
C ILE A 259 8.18 -3.38 34.35
N ASP A 260 8.50 -2.08 34.22
CA ASP A 260 8.20 -1.06 35.21
C ASP A 260 7.47 0.14 34.60
N LYS A 261 6.15 0.21 34.80
CA LYS A 261 5.30 1.31 34.33
C LYS A 261 5.68 2.67 34.91
N LYS A 262 6.38 2.73 36.05
CA LYS A 262 6.82 4.00 36.66
C LYS A 262 8.16 4.45 36.11
N ASN A 263 8.91 3.57 35.46
CA ASN A 263 10.19 3.90 34.87
C ASN A 263 9.98 4.68 33.56
N LYS A 264 10.32 5.98 33.59
CA LYS A 264 10.22 6.86 32.42
C LYS A 264 11.31 6.57 31.39
N THR A 265 12.43 5.94 31.79
CA THR A 265 13.52 5.61 30.88
C THR A 265 13.11 4.49 29.92
N GLU A 266 12.54 3.40 30.45
CA GLU A 266 12.02 2.29 29.63
C GLU A 266 10.99 2.79 28.60
N GLN A 267 10.04 3.63 29.04
CA GLN A 267 9.02 4.18 28.15
C GLN A 267 9.61 5.07 27.04
N LYS A 268 10.54 5.97 27.39
CA LYS A 268 11.20 6.82 26.40
C LYS A 268 11.97 6.02 25.35
N LEU A 269 12.67 4.97 25.77
CA LEU A 269 13.44 4.11 24.87
C LEU A 269 12.52 3.30 23.94
N ILE A 270 11.38 2.80 24.44
CA ILE A 270 10.35 2.13 23.62
C ILE A 270 9.77 3.11 22.59
N ASP A 271 9.40 4.32 23.01
CA ASP A 271 8.81 5.31 22.11
C ASP A 271 9.83 5.81 21.06
N ALA A 272 11.12 5.78 21.37
CA ALA A 272 12.21 6.09 20.43
C ALA A 272 12.64 4.89 19.55
N SER A 273 12.08 3.69 19.77
CA SER A 273 12.46 2.45 19.07
C SER A 273 13.96 2.12 19.12
N ASP A 274 14.65 2.50 20.20
CA ASP A 274 16.08 2.20 20.37
C ASP A 274 16.28 0.82 21.00
N TRP A 275 16.20 -0.21 20.14
CA TRP A 275 16.26 -1.62 20.57
C TRP A 275 17.60 -2.02 21.18
N ALA A 276 18.70 -1.37 20.80
CA ALA A 276 20.02 -1.63 21.36
C ALA A 276 20.10 -1.18 22.82
N GLN A 277 19.71 0.06 23.11
CA GLN A 277 19.67 0.56 24.49
C GLN A 277 18.62 -0.16 25.35
N LEU A 278 17.49 -0.57 24.75
CA LEU A 278 16.49 -1.40 25.43
C LEU A 278 17.04 -2.77 25.85
N ALA A 279 17.82 -3.42 24.97
CA ALA A 279 18.46 -4.68 25.29
C ALA A 279 19.43 -4.53 26.47
N GLU A 280 20.24 -3.47 26.50
CA GLU A 280 21.13 -3.17 27.64
C GLU A 280 20.35 -2.94 28.94
N TYR A 281 19.20 -2.25 28.87
CA TYR A 281 18.33 -2.04 30.02
C TYR A 281 17.68 -3.32 30.54
N TRP A 282 17.23 -4.23 29.66
CA TRP A 282 16.58 -5.47 30.05
C TRP A 282 17.53 -6.58 30.46
N GLN A 283 18.77 -6.59 29.95
CA GLN A 283 19.78 -7.60 30.24
C GLN A 283 19.96 -7.88 31.76
N PRO A 284 20.19 -6.89 32.65
CA PRO A 284 20.33 -7.18 34.07
C PRO A 284 19.02 -7.71 34.72
N LEU A 285 17.86 -7.44 34.11
CA LEU A 285 16.56 -7.88 34.61
C LEU A 285 16.30 -9.37 34.31
N THR A 286 17.01 -9.98 33.35
CA THR A 286 16.94 -11.43 33.10
C THR A 286 17.50 -12.25 34.26
N GLU A 287 18.32 -11.66 35.12
CA GLU A 287 18.87 -12.32 36.31
C GLU A 287 18.03 -12.04 37.57
N SER A 288 16.88 -11.38 37.44
CA SER A 288 16.03 -11.05 38.58
C SER A 288 15.53 -12.31 39.30
N LYS A 289 15.58 -12.29 40.64
CA LYS A 289 14.96 -13.33 41.49
C LYS A 289 13.44 -13.38 41.30
N ASN A 290 12.82 -12.26 40.90
CA ASN A 290 11.40 -12.23 40.60
C ASN A 290 11.14 -12.88 39.23
N ARG A 291 10.56 -14.08 39.29
CA ARG A 291 10.21 -14.92 38.13
C ARG A 291 9.40 -14.16 37.07
N SER A 292 8.49 -13.28 37.48
CA SER A 292 7.66 -12.50 36.55
C SER A 292 8.46 -11.45 35.81
N VAL A 293 9.34 -10.71 36.52
CA VAL A 293 10.24 -9.69 35.95
C VAL A 293 11.23 -10.35 34.98
N ARG A 294 11.91 -11.40 35.42
CA ARG A 294 12.85 -12.17 34.61
C ARG A 294 12.24 -12.63 33.29
N SER A 295 11.09 -13.30 33.36
CA SER A 295 10.45 -13.85 32.17
C SER A 295 9.98 -12.76 31.18
N LYS A 296 9.59 -11.57 31.67
CA LYS A 296 9.27 -10.42 30.80
C LYS A 296 10.53 -9.86 30.14
N ALA A 297 11.61 -9.71 30.90
CA ALA A 297 12.90 -9.27 30.37
C ALA A 297 13.42 -10.23 29.29
N GLU A 298 13.38 -11.54 29.55
CA GLU A 298 13.77 -12.56 28.56
C GLU A 298 12.90 -12.52 27.30
N PHE A 299 11.60 -12.25 27.42
CA PHE A 299 10.72 -12.06 26.26
C PHE A 299 11.13 -10.82 25.45
N ASN A 300 11.38 -9.71 26.13
CA ASN A 300 11.79 -8.47 25.48
C ASN A 300 13.18 -8.59 24.83
N MET A 301 14.11 -9.37 25.42
CA MET A 301 15.39 -9.72 24.80
C MET A 301 15.21 -10.56 23.54
N ALA A 302 14.20 -11.43 23.50
CA ALA A 302 13.86 -12.16 22.28
C ALA A 302 13.41 -11.21 21.16
N LEU A 303 12.57 -10.23 21.50
CA LEU A 303 12.15 -9.18 20.58
C LEU A 303 13.35 -8.37 20.05
N ALA A 304 14.22 -7.89 20.93
CA ALA A 304 15.40 -7.14 20.52
C ALA A 304 16.31 -7.97 19.60
N SER A 305 16.49 -9.27 19.89
CA SER A 305 17.29 -10.17 19.06
C SER A 305 16.65 -10.43 17.68
N GLU A 306 15.31 -10.52 17.60
CA GLU A 306 14.60 -10.64 16.30
C GLU A 306 14.88 -9.40 15.44
N LEU A 307 14.77 -8.21 16.03
CA LEU A 307 14.92 -6.94 15.34
C LEU A 307 16.35 -6.66 14.88
N ASP A 308 17.33 -7.21 15.60
CA ASP A 308 18.74 -7.20 15.23
C ASP A 308 19.10 -8.29 14.18
N GLY A 309 18.11 -9.00 13.64
CA GLY A 309 18.29 -10.06 12.64
C GLY A 309 18.79 -11.40 13.19
N ARG A 310 19.06 -11.50 14.50
CA ARG A 310 19.53 -12.71 15.18
C ARG A 310 18.36 -13.60 15.60
N VAL A 311 17.67 -14.16 14.61
CA VAL A 311 16.45 -14.98 14.82
C VAL A 311 16.71 -16.21 15.69
N ASP A 312 17.90 -16.81 15.60
CA ASP A 312 18.27 -17.95 16.46
C ASP A 312 18.39 -17.56 17.93
N ASP A 313 19.06 -16.45 18.22
CA ASP A 313 19.14 -15.89 19.58
C ASP A 313 17.75 -15.53 20.12
N ALA A 314 16.89 -14.97 19.26
CA ALA A 314 15.51 -14.65 19.61
C ALA A 314 14.73 -15.89 20.08
N ILE A 315 14.87 -17.02 19.38
CA ILE A 315 14.23 -18.29 19.77
C ILE A 315 14.76 -18.78 21.13
N VAL A 316 16.07 -18.68 21.37
CA VAL A 316 16.68 -19.06 22.65
C VAL A 316 16.14 -18.21 23.80
N TRP A 317 16.08 -16.89 23.63
CA TRP A 317 15.54 -15.98 24.64
C TRP A 317 14.04 -16.20 24.90
N ALA A 318 13.26 -16.42 23.85
CA ALA A 318 11.83 -16.71 24.00
C ALA A 318 11.60 -18.04 24.73
N ALA A 319 12.43 -19.06 24.47
CA ALA A 319 12.39 -20.33 25.20
C ALA A 319 12.76 -20.15 26.69
N LYS A 320 13.77 -19.32 27.02
CA LYS A 320 14.08 -18.95 28.41
C LYS A 320 12.89 -18.28 29.08
N SER A 321 12.28 -17.30 28.41
CA SER A 321 11.06 -16.62 28.90
C SER A 321 9.95 -17.61 29.25
N TYR A 322 9.70 -18.57 28.36
CA TYR A 322 8.68 -19.60 28.54
C TYR A 322 8.97 -20.50 29.74
N GLN A 323 10.22 -20.93 29.92
CA GLN A 323 10.66 -21.73 31.07
C GLN A 323 10.57 -20.93 32.38
N SER A 324 11.05 -19.68 32.34
CA SER A 324 10.98 -18.77 33.45
C SER A 324 9.55 -18.42 33.81
N SER A 325 8.59 -18.34 32.91
CA SER A 325 7.17 -18.28 33.27
C SER A 325 6.31 -18.52 32.03
N PHE A 326 5.43 -19.51 32.09
CA PHE A 326 4.48 -19.75 31.02
C PHE A 326 3.56 -18.53 30.82
N ARG A 327 3.49 -18.03 29.59
CA ARG A 327 2.52 -17.04 29.11
C ARG A 327 2.13 -17.37 27.68
N ASN A 328 0.83 -17.26 27.38
CA ASN A 328 0.31 -17.56 26.05
C ASN A 328 0.97 -16.68 24.96
N GLN A 329 1.25 -15.41 25.28
CA GLN A 329 1.94 -14.48 24.40
C GLN A 329 3.32 -15.00 23.98
N THR A 330 4.07 -15.60 24.91
CA THR A 330 5.40 -16.17 24.64
C THR A 330 5.31 -17.41 23.74
N ASP A 331 4.34 -18.30 23.95
CA ASP A 331 4.15 -19.50 23.12
C ASP A 331 3.82 -19.14 21.66
N ILE A 332 2.90 -18.20 21.48
CA ILE A 332 2.53 -17.67 20.15
C ILE A 332 3.76 -17.06 19.47
N TYR A 333 4.55 -16.29 20.22
CA TYR A 333 5.73 -15.63 19.67
C TYR A 333 6.82 -16.62 19.25
N ILE A 334 7.06 -17.69 20.02
CA ILE A 334 7.99 -18.77 19.65
C ILE A 334 7.58 -19.41 18.31
N LYS A 335 6.28 -19.65 18.10
CA LYS A 335 5.77 -20.20 16.83
C LYS A 335 6.06 -19.25 15.66
N LYS A 336 5.77 -17.95 15.83
CA LYS A 336 6.07 -16.91 14.82
C LYS A 336 7.56 -16.85 14.47
N LEU A 337 8.45 -16.92 15.46
CA LEU A 337 9.91 -16.92 15.24
C LEU A 337 10.37 -18.16 14.46
N LYS A 338 9.84 -19.35 14.76
CA LYS A 338 10.16 -20.59 14.04
C LYS A 338 9.69 -20.54 12.58
N GLU A 339 8.50 -20.03 12.33
CA GLU A 339 8.00 -19.80 10.97
C GLU A 339 8.88 -18.82 10.20
N ARG A 340 9.29 -17.71 10.85
CA ARG A 340 10.22 -16.74 10.25
C ARG A 340 11.56 -17.39 9.89
N LYS A 341 12.14 -18.18 10.80
CA LYS A 341 13.38 -18.92 10.53
C LYS A 341 13.24 -19.86 9.32
N ALA A 342 12.14 -20.60 9.24
CA ALA A 342 11.90 -21.50 8.11
C ALA A 342 11.76 -20.75 6.78
N LYS A 343 11.13 -19.57 6.77
CA LYS A 343 11.05 -18.71 5.56
C LYS A 343 12.43 -18.21 5.13
N LEU A 344 13.27 -17.75 6.06
CA LEU A 344 14.62 -17.29 5.76
C LEU A 344 15.48 -18.40 5.14
N LEU A 345 15.45 -19.60 5.72
CA LEU A 345 16.19 -20.76 5.17
C LEU A 345 15.75 -21.12 3.75
N ARG A 346 14.44 -21.05 3.45
CA ARG A 346 13.95 -21.30 2.08
C ARG A 346 14.46 -20.25 1.09
N LEU A 347 14.48 -18.98 1.49
CA LEU A 347 15.00 -17.90 0.65
C LEU A 347 16.49 -18.09 0.35
N GLU A 348 17.29 -18.50 1.34
CA GLU A 348 18.71 -18.81 1.14
C GLU A 348 18.92 -19.99 0.18
N GLN A 349 18.07 -21.03 0.26
CA GLN A 349 18.13 -22.18 -0.66
C GLN A 349 17.80 -21.78 -2.10
N THR A 350 16.74 -21.00 -2.31
CA THR A 350 16.39 -20.50 -3.66
C THR A 350 17.54 -19.68 -4.26
N LYS A 351 18.15 -18.80 -3.46
CA LYS A 351 19.33 -18.02 -3.89
C LYS A 351 20.56 -18.87 -4.24
N ALA A 352 20.69 -20.05 -3.65
CA ALA A 352 21.81 -20.97 -3.91
C ALA A 352 21.59 -21.83 -5.16
N GLU A 353 20.34 -22.07 -5.55
CA GLU A 353 19.97 -22.83 -6.76
C GLU A 353 20.05 -21.97 -8.03
N GLU A 354 19.97 -20.64 -7.89
CA GLU A 354 20.05 -19.67 -8.99
C GLU A 354 21.48 -19.18 -9.31
N LYS A 355 22.48 -19.54 -8.47
CA LYS A 355 23.92 -19.29 -8.71
C LYS A 355 24.60 -20.52 -9.29
#